data_AF-A0AAW5EVB0-F1
#
_entry.id   AF-A0AAW5EVB0-F1
#
_cell.length_a   1.000
_cell.length_b   1.000
_cell.length_c   1.000
_cell.angle_alpha   90.00
_cell.angle_beta   90.00
_cell.angle_gamma   90.00
#
_symmetry.space_group_name_H-M   'P 1'
#
loop_
_entity.id
_entity.type
_entity.pdbx_description
1 polymer ?
#
loop_
_entity_poly.entity_id
_entity_poly.type
_entity_poly.pdbx_seq_one_letter_code
_entity_poly.pdbx_strand_id
1 'polypeptide(L)'
;DLGDNAIYRAAALVNMVAAEHADVVRHIDHPLVGAASLTITRASGGHADNVVPQGCDLLLDRRMVPGEDEEAVKARIASLLARANAQAGVRA
;
A
#
# COMPACT_ATOMS: atom_id res chain seq x y z
N ASP A 1 16.13 -16.60 -15.46
CA ASP A 1 15.25 -15.43 -15.24
C ASP A 1 13.81 -15.87 -15.07
N LEU A 2 13.36 -15.97 -13.82
CA LEU A 2 11.95 -16.19 -13.53
C LEU A 2 11.23 -14.90 -13.88
N GLY A 3 10.25 -14.97 -14.78
CA GLY A 3 9.51 -13.82 -15.29
C GLY A 3 9.03 -12.90 -14.15
N ASP A 4 8.99 -11.61 -14.45
CA ASP A 4 8.54 -10.57 -13.53
C ASP A 4 7.10 -10.83 -13.05
N ASN A 5 6.95 -11.40 -11.85
CA ASN A 5 5.65 -11.76 -11.29
C ASN A 5 5.09 -10.59 -10.48
N ALA A 6 4.06 -9.94 -11.02
CA ALA A 6 3.43 -8.78 -10.41
C ALA A 6 2.80 -9.09 -9.03
N ILE A 7 2.38 -10.33 -8.77
CA ILE A 7 1.84 -10.72 -7.44
C ILE A 7 2.95 -10.66 -6.38
N TYR A 8 4.17 -11.09 -6.72
CA TYR A 8 5.29 -11.05 -5.76
C TYR A 8 5.71 -9.62 -5.46
N ARG A 9 5.69 -8.73 -6.46
CA ARG A 9 5.92 -7.29 -6.24
C ARG A 9 4.81 -6.65 -5.42
N ALA A 10 3.56 -6.98 -5.71
CA ALA A 10 2.42 -6.51 -4.93
C ALA A 10 2.49 -6.97 -3.47
N ALA A 11 2.91 -8.22 -3.21
CA ALA A 11 3.12 -8.73 -1.85
C ALA A 11 4.17 -7.91 -1.07
N ALA A 12 5.25 -7.48 -1.73
CA ALA A 12 6.23 -6.58 -1.11
C ALA A 12 5.58 -5.23 -0.72
N LEU A 13 4.79 -4.62 -1.61
CA LEU A 13 4.06 -3.39 -1.29
C LEU A 13 3.04 -3.60 -0.15
N VAL A 14 2.33 -4.73 -0.13
CA VAL A 14 1.38 -5.08 0.93
C VAL A 14 2.07 -5.07 2.31
N ASN A 15 3.25 -5.68 2.41
CA ASN A 15 4.02 -5.69 3.66
C ASN A 15 4.46 -4.27 4.06
N MET A 16 4.87 -3.44 3.09
CA MET A 16 5.26 -2.06 3.36
C MET A 16 4.09 -1.20 3.84
N VAL A 17 2.89 -1.38 3.26
CA VAL A 17 1.67 -0.72 3.71
C VAL A 17 1.29 -1.17 5.12
N ALA A 18 1.38 -2.47 5.42
CA ALA A 18 1.09 -3.00 6.75
C ALA A 18 2.04 -2.41 7.81
N ALA A 19 3.33 -2.29 7.48
CA ALA A 19 4.32 -1.65 8.34
C ALA A 19 4.03 -0.15 8.52
N GLU A 20 3.76 0.60 7.45
CA GLU A 20 3.40 2.03 7.55
C GLU A 20 2.15 2.23 8.44
N HIS A 21 1.17 1.33 8.35
CA HIS A 21 0.02 1.39 9.24
C HIS A 21 0.41 1.14 10.70
N ALA A 22 1.15 0.06 10.96
CA ALA A 22 1.53 -0.37 12.31
C ALA A 22 2.46 0.63 13.01
N ASP A 23 3.42 1.20 12.28
CA ASP A 23 4.50 2.00 12.86
C ASP A 23 4.19 3.49 12.86
N VAL A 24 3.27 3.94 11.99
CA VAL A 24 2.98 5.37 11.81
C VAL A 24 1.49 5.65 11.92
N VAL A 25 0.68 5.15 10.99
CA VAL A 25 -0.69 5.70 10.80
C VAL A 25 -1.57 5.43 12.01
N ARG A 26 -1.49 4.25 12.63
CA ARG A 26 -2.31 3.92 13.80
C ARG A 26 -2.02 4.77 15.03
N HIS A 27 -0.89 5.48 15.05
CA HIS A 27 -0.48 6.36 16.14
C HIS A 27 -0.96 7.80 15.95
N ILE A 28 -1.62 8.09 14.82
CA ILE A 28 -2.35 9.34 14.60
C ILE A 28 -3.78 9.09 15.08
N ASP A 29 -4.17 9.74 16.18
CA ASP A 29 -5.50 9.57 16.75
C ASP A 29 -6.21 10.90 17.01
N HIS A 30 -7.52 10.81 17.21
CA HIS A 30 -8.35 11.93 17.61
C HIS A 30 -9.34 11.47 18.69
N PRO A 31 -9.54 12.24 19.79
CA PRO A 31 -10.32 11.81 20.96
C PRO A 31 -11.74 11.30 20.67
N LEU A 32 -12.38 11.81 19.61
CA LEU A 32 -13.77 11.48 19.25
C LEU A 32 -13.92 10.35 18.23
N VAL A 33 -12.92 10.12 17.37
CA VAL A 33 -13.06 9.19 16.22
C VAL A 33 -12.03 8.05 16.24
N GLY A 34 -11.14 8.04 17.24
CA GLY A 34 -10.11 7.03 17.39
C GLY A 34 -8.93 7.24 16.46
N ALA A 35 -8.24 6.14 16.15
CA ALA A 35 -7.02 6.14 15.34
C ALA A 35 -7.32 6.16 13.84
N ALA A 36 -6.45 6.83 13.09
CA ALA A 36 -6.40 6.76 11.64
C ALA A 36 -6.03 5.34 11.16
N SER A 37 -6.44 4.99 9.94
CA SER A 37 -6.11 3.69 9.35
C SER A 37 -5.55 3.79 7.93
N LEU A 38 -4.75 2.78 7.55
CA LEU A 38 -4.24 2.56 6.21
C LEU A 38 -4.26 1.06 5.94
N THR A 39 -5.09 0.62 5.01
CA THR A 39 -5.37 -0.82 4.84
C THR A 39 -5.56 -1.15 3.37
N ILE A 40 -4.98 -2.26 2.90
CA ILE A 40 -5.35 -2.83 1.61
C ILE A 40 -6.62 -3.65 1.80
N THR A 41 -7.70 -3.22 1.14
CA THR A 41 -9.03 -3.84 1.27
C THR A 41 -9.37 -4.79 0.13
N ARG A 42 -8.59 -4.75 -0.96
CA ARG A 42 -8.71 -5.68 -2.09
C ARG A 42 -7.36 -5.91 -2.73
N ALA A 43 -7.10 -7.15 -3.14
CA ALA A 43 -5.98 -7.52 -3.99
C ALA A 43 -6.49 -8.48 -5.07
N SER A 44 -6.10 -8.25 -6.32
CA SER A 44 -6.46 -9.10 -7.46
C SER A 44 -5.26 -9.20 -8.40
N GLY A 45 -4.84 -10.41 -8.78
CA GLY A 45 -3.69 -10.59 -9.66
C GLY A 45 -3.72 -11.94 -10.38
N GLY A 46 -3.16 -11.96 -11.58
CA GLY A 46 -3.20 -13.12 -12.47
C GLY A 46 -4.51 -13.24 -13.26
N HIS A 47 -4.44 -13.89 -14.42
CA HIS A 47 -5.60 -14.11 -15.30
C HIS A 47 -5.75 -15.57 -15.77
N ALA A 48 -4.75 -16.43 -15.54
CA ALA A 48 -4.70 -17.81 -16.00
C ALA A 48 -3.68 -18.60 -15.15
N ASP A 49 -3.91 -19.91 -15.00
CA ASP A 49 -3.17 -20.78 -14.06
C ASP A 49 -1.68 -20.95 -14.42
N ASN A 50 -1.37 -20.98 -15.71
CA ASN A 50 -0.04 -21.28 -16.24
C ASN A 50 0.67 -20.05 -16.84
N VAL A 51 0.24 -18.84 -16.51
CA VAL A 51 0.84 -17.59 -17.00
C VAL A 51 1.36 -16.76 -15.83
N VAL A 52 2.61 -16.31 -15.92
CA VAL A 52 3.20 -15.39 -14.95
C VAL A 52 2.40 -14.07 -14.97
N PRO A 53 1.81 -13.64 -13.84
CA PRO A 53 1.00 -12.43 -13.78
C PRO A 53 1.79 -11.18 -14.16
N GLN A 54 1.25 -10.40 -15.11
CA GLN A 54 1.83 -9.12 -15.53
C GLN A 54 1.40 -7.93 -14.66
N GLY A 55 0.27 -8.07 -13.95
CA GLY A 55 -0.30 -7.01 -13.12
C GLY A 55 -0.97 -7.57 -11.87
N CYS A 56 -1.09 -6.71 -10.86
CA CYS A 56 -1.85 -6.96 -9.65
C CYS A 56 -2.46 -5.63 -9.17
N ASP A 57 -3.78 -5.60 -9.06
CA ASP A 57 -4.54 -4.45 -8.60
C ASP A 57 -4.71 -4.52 -7.08
N LEU A 58 -4.34 -3.44 -6.40
CA LEU A 58 -4.50 -3.27 -4.97
C LEU A 58 -5.41 -2.07 -4.69
N LEU A 59 -6.40 -2.23 -3.82
CA LEU A 59 -7.23 -1.14 -3.33
C LEU A 59 -6.76 -0.73 -1.93
N LEU A 60 -6.27 0.49 -1.80
CA LEU A 60 -5.79 1.09 -0.55
C LEU A 60 -6.87 2.00 0.06
N ASP A 61 -7.29 1.71 1.28
CA ASP A 61 -8.20 2.53 2.09
C ASP A 61 -7.39 3.30 3.15
N ARG A 62 -7.38 4.63 3.06
CA ARG A 62 -6.77 5.55 4.03
C ARG A 62 -7.90 6.35 4.71
N ARG A 63 -8.10 6.14 6.00
CA ARG A 63 -9.11 6.87 6.81
C ARG A 63 -8.47 7.92 7.69
N MET A 64 -8.57 9.17 7.27
CA MET A 64 -8.02 10.30 8.01
C MET A 64 -8.86 10.65 9.24
N VAL A 65 -8.22 11.29 10.21
CA VAL A 65 -8.87 11.89 11.38
C VAL A 65 -8.79 13.42 11.30
N PRO A 66 -9.66 14.16 12.03
CA PRO A 66 -9.61 15.62 12.04
C PRO A 66 -8.24 16.17 12.45
N GLY A 67 -7.77 17.21 11.75
CA GLY A 67 -6.48 17.87 12.00
C GLY A 67 -5.35 17.38 11.10
N GLU A 68 -5.55 16.32 10.31
CA GLU A 68 -4.60 15.90 9.30
C GLU A 68 -4.65 16.80 8.05
N ASP A 69 -3.49 17.02 7.45
CA ASP A 69 -3.35 17.68 6.14
C ASP A 69 -3.41 16.62 5.02
N GLU A 70 -4.40 16.74 4.15
CA GLU A 70 -4.63 15.82 3.04
C GLU A 70 -3.43 15.76 2.07
N GLU A 71 -2.78 16.89 1.80
CA GLU A 71 -1.64 16.93 0.87
C GLU A 71 -0.41 16.25 1.50
N ALA A 72 -0.21 16.40 2.81
CA ALA A 72 0.83 15.67 3.53
C ALA A 72 0.55 14.15 3.53
N VAL A 73 -0.72 13.73 3.64
CA VAL A 73 -1.11 12.32 3.56
C VAL A 73 -0.85 11.76 2.15
N LYS A 74 -1.23 12.49 1.09
CA LYS A 74 -0.93 12.09 -0.30
C LYS A 74 0.57 11.98 -0.55
N ALA A 75 1.36 12.96 -0.09
CA ALA A 75 2.81 12.97 -0.22
C ALA A 75 3.45 11.76 0.51
N ARG A 76 2.91 11.38 1.68
CA ARG A 76 3.34 10.17 2.41
C ARG A 76 3.11 8.91 1.59
N ILE A 77 1.92 8.75 1.01
CA ILE A 77 1.58 7.59 0.17
C ILE A 77 2.48 7.56 -1.07
N ALA A 78 2.70 8.69 -1.73
CA ALA A 78 3.62 8.79 -2.86
C ALA A 78 5.05 8.38 -2.48
N SER A 79 5.54 8.80 -1.31
CA SER A 79 6.85 8.39 -0.78
C SER A 79 6.92 6.88 -0.52
N LEU A 80 5.87 6.29 0.03
CA LEU A 80 5.77 4.84 0.24
C LEU A 80 5.87 4.08 -1.09
N LEU A 81 5.15 4.53 -2.12
CA LEU A 81 5.20 3.94 -3.47
C LEU A 81 6.58 4.11 -4.12
N ALA A 82 7.21 5.28 -3.98
CA ALA A 82 8.56 5.51 -4.49
C ALA A 82 9.59 4.58 -3.82
N ARG A 83 9.48 4.37 -2.50
CA ARG A 83 10.31 3.40 -1.77
C ARG A 83 10.07 1.97 -2.24
N ALA A 84 8.81 1.60 -2.46
CA ALA A 84 8.45 0.27 -2.96
C ALA A 84 8.99 0.02 -4.38
N ASN A 85 9.00 1.04 -5.24
CA ASN A 85 9.64 0.98 -6.54
C ASN A 85 11.15 0.74 -6.41
N ALA A 86 11.83 1.56 -5.60
CA ALA A 86 13.28 1.43 -5.42
C ALA A 86 13.71 0.10 -4.81
N GLN A 87 12.92 -0.47 -3.88
CA GLN A 87 13.27 -1.70 -3.16
C GLN A 87 12.82 -2.98 -3.86
N ALA A 88 11.64 -2.96 -4.48
CA ALA A 88 10.97 -4.17 -4.98
C ALA A 88 10.54 -4.07 -6.46
N GLY A 89 10.88 -2.97 -7.15
CA GLY A 89 10.51 -2.76 -8.55
C GLY A 89 9.00 -2.59 -8.76
N VAL A 90 8.26 -2.21 -7.73
CA VAL A 90 6.82 -1.92 -7.81
C VAL A 90 6.60 -0.72 -8.73
N ARG A 91 5.74 -0.89 -9.74
CA ARG A 91 5.32 0.18 -10.65
C ARG A 91 3.84 0.42 -10.39
N ALA A 92 3.52 1.52 -9.73
CA ALA A 92 2.17 1.91 -9.30
C ALA A 92 1.87 3.32 -9.81
#